data_AF-A0A5B0WPL7-F1
#
_entry.id   AF-A0A5B0WPL7-F1
#
_cell.length_a   1.000
_cell.length_b   1.000
_cell.length_c   1.000
_cell.angle_alpha   90.00
_cell.angle_beta   90.00
_cell.angle_gamma   90.00
#
_symmetry.space_group_name_H-M   'P 1'
#
loop_
_entity.id
_entity.type
_entity.pdbx_description
1 polymer ?
#
loop_
_entity_poly.entity_id
_entity_poly.type
_entity_poly.pdbx_seq_one_letter_code
_entity_poly.pdbx_strand_id
1 'polypeptide(L)'
;MADKKIIRIICGIFVCFIILFGYYIVFNNIHSLLVMKDEIVFSSIIFICFFSFPLVLYYFTSLFFYFIFNKLPNNHMLYIKFLGSIMVISFIISLPISFWVSNQLNNDGYLVCNKISWMSPTTYVKDIKLCE
;
A
#
# COMPACT_ATOMS: atom_id res chain seq x y z
N MET A 1 16.67 -10.39 33.06
CA MET A 1 15.49 -9.50 32.93
C MET A 1 15.82 -8.55 31.79
N ALA A 2 15.29 -8.78 30.58
CA ALA A 2 15.63 -7.92 29.44
C ALA A 2 15.19 -6.48 29.75
N ASP A 3 16.09 -5.53 29.55
CA ASP A 3 15.79 -4.12 29.80
C ASP A 3 14.55 -3.72 29.00
N LYS A 4 13.58 -3.08 29.66
CA LYS A 4 12.32 -2.62 29.02
C LYS A 4 12.58 -1.78 27.75
N LYS A 5 13.75 -1.13 27.68
CA LYS A 5 14.23 -0.38 26.51
C LYS A 5 14.55 -1.28 25.31
N ILE A 6 15.21 -2.41 25.51
CA ILE A 6 15.58 -3.36 24.46
C ILE A 6 14.31 -4.00 23.87
N ILE A 7 13.37 -4.42 24.73
CA ILE A 7 12.09 -5.00 24.30
C ILE A 7 11.31 -4.02 23.40
N ARG A 8 11.27 -2.72 23.76
CA ARG A 8 10.59 -1.69 22.95
C ARG A 8 11.23 -1.50 21.58
N ILE A 9 12.56 -1.52 21.50
CA ILE A 9 13.28 -1.39 20.23
C ILE A 9 13.01 -2.58 19.32
N ILE A 10 13.11 -3.81 19.85
CA ILE A 10 12.82 -5.04 19.10
C ILE A 10 11.38 -5.03 18.57
N CYS A 11 10.42 -4.65 19.41
CA CYS A 11 9.01 -4.53 19.01
C CYS A 11 8.83 -3.50 17.88
N GLY A 12 9.47 -2.33 17.97
CA GLY A 12 9.43 -1.32 16.92
C GLY A 12 9.99 -1.82 15.59
N ILE A 13 11.14 -2.52 15.62
CA ILE A 13 11.76 -3.12 14.43
C ILE A 13 10.82 -4.17 13.82
N PHE A 14 10.22 -5.02 14.64
CA PHE A 14 9.29 -6.05 14.18
C PHE A 14 8.05 -5.45 13.48
N VAL A 15 7.48 -4.37 14.05
CA VAL A 15 6.37 -3.65 13.41
C VAL A 15 6.79 -3.03 12.08
N CYS A 16 7.98 -2.44 11.99
CA CYS A 16 8.50 -1.92 10.72
C CYS A 16 8.62 -3.02 9.65
N PHE A 17 9.10 -4.21 10.01
CA PHE A 17 9.18 -5.34 9.09
C PHE A 17 7.80 -5.77 8.57
N ILE A 18 6.80 -5.87 9.45
CA ILE A 18 5.42 -6.21 9.06
C ILE A 18 4.88 -5.18 8.05
N ILE A 19 5.10 -3.90 8.30
CA ILE A 19 4.60 -2.83 7.43
C ILE A 19 5.29 -2.87 6.08
N LEU A 20 6.61 -3.03 6.04
CA LEU A 20 7.35 -3.17 4.78
C LEU A 20 6.91 -4.42 3.99
N PHE A 21 6.64 -5.53 4.67
CA PHE A 21 6.12 -6.74 4.03
C PHE A 21 4.72 -6.52 3.45
N GLY A 22 3.83 -5.83 4.16
CA GLY A 22 2.52 -5.44 3.64
C GLY A 22 2.64 -4.58 2.39
N TYR A 23 3.56 -3.60 2.39
CA TYR A 23 3.82 -2.79 1.21
C TYR A 23 4.41 -3.58 0.05
N TYR A 24 5.31 -4.52 0.30
CA TYR A 24 5.85 -5.41 -0.73
C TYR A 24 4.74 -6.16 -1.49
N ILE A 25 3.72 -6.66 -0.78
CA ILE A 25 2.55 -7.30 -1.40
C ILE A 25 1.79 -6.29 -2.29
N VAL A 26 1.56 -5.07 -1.80
CA VAL A 26 0.89 -4.01 -2.57
C VAL A 26 1.68 -3.65 -3.83
N PHE A 27 3.00 -3.52 -3.74
CA PHE A 27 3.88 -3.26 -4.89
C PHE A 27 3.80 -4.38 -5.93
N ASN A 28 3.78 -5.64 -5.50
CA ASN A 28 3.63 -6.79 -6.41
C ASN A 28 2.30 -6.76 -7.16
N ASN A 29 1.20 -6.37 -6.50
CA ASN A 29 -0.11 -6.23 -7.13
C ASN A 29 -0.12 -5.13 -8.21
N ILE A 30 0.42 -3.95 -7.89
CA ILE A 30 0.57 -2.85 -8.86
C ILE A 30 1.50 -3.24 -10.00
N HIS A 31 2.60 -3.92 -9.72
CA HIS A 31 3.52 -4.41 -10.74
C HIS A 31 2.85 -5.44 -11.65
N SER A 32 2.01 -6.33 -11.12
CA SER A 32 1.22 -7.28 -11.91
C SER A 32 0.31 -6.58 -12.91
N LEU A 33 -0.35 -5.51 -12.47
CA LEU A 33 -1.19 -4.67 -13.31
C LEU A 33 -0.38 -3.95 -14.41
N LEU A 34 0.79 -3.39 -14.08
CA LEU A 34 1.63 -2.67 -15.05
C LEU A 34 2.21 -3.58 -16.14
N VAL A 35 2.53 -4.83 -15.79
CA VAL A 35 3.08 -5.83 -16.71
C VAL A 35 1.98 -6.61 -17.46
N MET A 36 0.70 -6.40 -17.12
CA MET A 36 -0.44 -7.12 -17.69
C MET A 36 -0.27 -8.65 -17.60
N LYS A 37 0.02 -9.14 -16.38
CA LYS A 37 0.14 -10.58 -16.11
C LYS A 37 -1.20 -11.29 -16.26
N ASP A 38 -1.17 -12.62 -16.32
CA ASP A 38 -2.37 -13.44 -16.51
C ASP A 38 -3.33 -13.41 -15.30
N GLU A 39 -2.81 -13.03 -14.12
CA GLU A 39 -3.58 -12.76 -12.90
C GLU A 39 -3.22 -11.37 -12.36
N ILE A 40 -4.24 -10.56 -12.12
CA ILE A 40 -4.12 -9.19 -11.63
C ILE A 40 -5.05 -9.00 -10.45
N VAL A 41 -4.49 -8.73 -9.27
CA VAL A 41 -5.25 -8.36 -8.08
C VAL A 41 -5.22 -6.85 -7.95
N PHE A 42 -6.37 -6.20 -8.07
CA PHE A 42 -6.47 -4.74 -8.00
C PHE A 42 -7.68 -4.27 -7.18
N SER A 43 -7.59 -3.07 -6.60
CA SER A 43 -8.67 -2.43 -5.85
C SER A 43 -8.31 -0.98 -5.57
N SER A 44 -9.32 -0.15 -5.33
CA SER A 44 -9.14 1.22 -4.81
C SER A 44 -8.27 1.24 -3.54
N ILE A 45 -8.37 0.20 -2.69
CA ILE A 45 -7.58 0.08 -1.47
C ILE A 45 -6.09 -0.13 -1.80
N ILE A 46 -5.76 -1.00 -2.75
CA ILE A 46 -4.38 -1.26 -3.18
C ILE A 46 -3.75 0.02 -3.71
N PHE A 47 -4.52 0.80 -4.47
CA PHE A 47 -4.10 2.11 -4.97
C PHE A 47 -3.82 3.11 -3.84
N ILE A 48 -4.75 3.28 -2.89
CA ILE A 48 -4.56 4.18 -1.74
C ILE A 48 -3.37 3.75 -0.88
N CYS A 49 -3.23 2.45 -0.63
CA CYS A 49 -2.10 1.90 0.11
C CYS A 49 -0.79 2.27 -0.61
N PHE A 50 -0.68 2.04 -1.91
CA PHE A 50 0.52 2.39 -2.68
C PHE A 50 0.91 3.87 -2.53
N PHE A 51 -0.04 4.81 -2.66
CA PHE A 51 0.25 6.24 -2.54
C PHE A 51 0.46 6.73 -1.10
N SER A 52 0.00 5.99 -0.09
CA SER A 52 0.26 6.31 1.32
C SER A 52 1.64 5.87 1.80
N PHE A 53 2.33 4.99 1.05
CA PHE A 53 3.66 4.48 1.39
C PHE A 53 4.69 5.57 1.77
N PRO A 54 4.85 6.67 1.00
CA PRO A 54 5.82 7.69 1.33
C PRO A 54 5.54 8.38 2.67
N LEU A 55 4.26 8.61 3.02
CA LEU A 55 3.86 9.21 4.29
C LEU A 55 4.20 8.27 5.46
N VAL A 56 3.89 6.99 5.32
CA VAL A 56 4.15 5.99 6.35
C VAL A 56 5.65 5.80 6.57
N LEU A 57 6.44 5.68 5.50
CA LEU A 57 7.91 5.66 5.60
C LEU A 57 8.46 6.91 6.28
N TYR A 58 7.95 8.08 5.91
CA TYR A 58 8.38 9.34 6.51
C TYR A 58 8.08 9.39 8.02
N TYR A 59 6.92 8.87 8.43
CA TYR A 59 6.56 8.78 9.84
C TYR A 59 7.55 7.89 10.62
N PHE A 60 7.86 6.69 10.12
CA PHE A 60 8.81 5.78 10.78
C PHE A 60 10.23 6.34 10.83
N THR A 61 10.70 6.94 9.73
CA THR A 61 12.02 7.58 9.69
C THR A 61 12.09 8.80 10.63
N SER A 62 11.01 9.59 10.73
CA SER A 62 10.91 10.70 11.68
C SER A 62 10.94 10.23 13.15
N LEU A 63 10.25 9.13 13.46
CA LEU A 63 10.30 8.53 14.80
C LEU A 63 11.70 8.03 15.16
N PHE A 64 12.37 7.37 14.21
CA PHE A 64 13.74 6.91 14.40
C PHE A 64 14.71 8.08 14.60
N PHE A 65 14.58 9.14 13.78
CA PHE A 65 15.36 10.37 13.91
C PHE A 65 15.14 11.05 15.27
N TYR A 66 13.88 11.12 15.72
CA TYR A 66 13.55 11.64 17.05
C TYR A 66 14.17 10.80 18.16
N PHE A 67 14.19 9.47 18.05
CA PHE A 67 14.80 8.61 19.08
C PHE A 67 16.32 8.80 19.21
N ILE A 68 17.02 9.07 18.10
CA ILE A 68 18.48 9.28 18.07
C ILE A 68 18.86 10.69 18.50
N PHE A 69 18.21 11.70 17.90
CA PHE A 69 18.62 13.10 18.04
C PHE A 69 17.76 13.89 19.03
N ASN A 70 16.71 13.26 19.59
CA ASN A 70 15.71 13.88 20.46
C ASN A 70 15.07 15.14 19.84
N LYS A 71 15.05 15.22 18.51
CA LYS A 71 14.58 16.34 17.70
C LYS A 71 13.88 15.80 16.46
N LEU A 72 12.84 16.49 16.00
CA LEU A 72 12.19 16.19 14.72
C LEU A 72 13.05 16.68 13.54
N PRO A 73 12.93 16.03 12.37
CA PRO A 73 13.60 16.51 11.16
C PRO A 73 13.18 17.94 10.82
N ASN A 74 14.08 18.70 10.20
CA ASN A 74 13.76 20.07 9.81
C ASN A 74 12.62 20.09 8.79
N ASN A 75 11.78 21.14 8.79
CA ASN A 75 10.61 21.26 7.92
C ASN A 75 9.56 20.14 8.09
N HIS A 76 9.52 19.46 9.24
CA HIS A 76 8.65 18.30 9.46
C HIS A 76 7.19 18.52 9.04
N MET A 77 6.64 19.69 9.36
CA MET A 77 5.26 20.05 9.06
C MET A 77 5.00 20.26 7.56
N LEU A 78 5.99 20.72 6.80
CA LEU A 78 5.89 20.86 5.34
C LEU A 78 5.82 19.48 4.68
N TYR A 79 6.69 18.55 5.09
CA TYR A 79 6.69 17.18 4.58
C TYR A 79 5.38 16.46 4.91
N ILE A 80 4.88 16.56 6.14
CA ILE A 80 3.57 15.97 6.49
C ILE A 80 2.44 16.55 5.65
N LYS A 81 2.40 17.88 5.45
CA LYS A 81 1.36 18.50 4.62
C LYS A 81 1.40 18.02 3.18
N PHE A 82 2.59 17.93 2.60
CA PHE A 82 2.78 17.48 1.22
C PHE A 82 2.47 15.98 1.05
N LEU A 83 3.00 15.11 1.91
CA LEU A 83 2.76 13.68 1.84
C LEU A 83 1.31 13.32 2.21
N GLY A 84 0.73 14.06 3.17
CA GLY A 84 -0.66 13.95 3.54
C GLY A 84 -1.61 14.36 2.41
N SER A 85 -1.30 15.43 1.66
CA SER A 85 -2.11 15.82 0.52
C SER A 85 -2.10 14.78 -0.59
N ILE A 86 -0.96 14.13 -0.86
CA ILE A 86 -0.87 13.01 -1.81
C ILE A 86 -1.81 11.87 -1.39
N MET A 87 -1.82 11.50 -0.11
CA MET A 87 -2.72 10.47 0.40
C MET A 87 -4.19 10.85 0.22
N VAL A 88 -4.58 12.09 0.57
CA VAL A 88 -5.96 12.57 0.41
C VAL A 88 -6.40 12.60 -1.05
N ILE A 89 -5.53 13.09 -1.94
CA ILE A 89 -5.77 13.10 -3.38
C ILE A 89 -5.94 11.67 -3.90
N SER A 90 -5.08 10.74 -3.46
CA SER A 90 -5.18 9.34 -3.85
C SER A 90 -6.50 8.70 -3.42
N PHE A 91 -7.03 9.07 -2.25
CA PHE A 91 -8.35 8.61 -1.80
C PHE A 91 -9.47 9.06 -2.74
N ILE A 92 -9.49 10.34 -3.12
CA ILE A 92 -10.51 10.90 -4.01
C ILE A 92 -10.44 10.26 -5.40
N ILE A 93 -9.23 10.09 -5.94
CA ILE A 93 -9.02 9.57 -7.30
C ILE A 93 -9.07 8.03 -7.34
N SER A 94 -9.00 7.34 -6.20
CA SER A 94 -9.03 5.87 -6.14
C SER A 94 -10.27 5.25 -6.78
N LEU A 95 -11.43 5.89 -6.63
CA LEU A 95 -12.69 5.45 -7.20
C LEU A 95 -12.69 5.54 -8.74
N PRO A 96 -12.46 6.71 -9.37
CA PRO A 96 -12.44 6.80 -10.83
C PRO A 96 -11.34 5.93 -11.45
N ILE A 97 -10.17 5.81 -10.82
CA ILE A 97 -9.11 4.91 -11.31
C ILE A 97 -9.54 3.45 -11.23
N SER A 98 -10.17 3.03 -10.13
CA SER A 98 -10.65 1.64 -10.00
C SER A 98 -11.67 1.28 -11.08
N PHE A 99 -12.58 2.19 -11.39
CA PHE A 99 -13.55 2.01 -12.47
C PHE A 99 -12.85 1.96 -13.84
N TRP A 100 -11.93 2.88 -14.10
CA TRP A 100 -11.18 2.95 -15.35
C TRP A 100 -10.36 1.68 -15.60
N VAL A 101 -9.59 1.23 -14.61
CA VAL A 101 -8.80 -0.01 -14.69
C VAL A 101 -9.70 -1.21 -14.94
N SER A 102 -10.83 -1.32 -14.21
CA SER A 102 -11.76 -2.43 -14.41
C SER A 102 -12.34 -2.44 -15.82
N ASN A 103 -12.68 -1.28 -16.38
CA ASN A 103 -13.20 -1.17 -17.74
C ASN A 103 -12.13 -1.54 -18.78
N GLN A 104 -10.89 -1.10 -18.58
CA GLN A 104 -9.77 -1.44 -19.45
C GLN A 104 -9.50 -2.95 -19.46
N LEU A 105 -9.42 -3.58 -18.28
CA LEU A 105 -9.17 -5.02 -18.17
C LEU A 105 -10.31 -5.84 -18.80
N ASN A 106 -11.57 -5.42 -18.65
CA ASN A 106 -12.69 -6.06 -19.32
C ASN A 106 -12.59 -5.97 -20.84
N ASN A 107 -12.16 -4.81 -21.38
CA ASN A 107 -11.93 -4.64 -22.82
C ASN A 107 -10.77 -5.50 -23.33
N ASP A 108 -9.76 -5.70 -22.50
CA ASP A 108 -8.59 -6.56 -22.79
C ASP A 108 -8.89 -8.06 -22.62
N GLY A 109 -10.15 -8.43 -22.32
CA GLY A 109 -10.62 -9.81 -22.24
C GLY A 109 -10.41 -10.51 -20.90
N TYR A 110 -10.05 -9.78 -19.83
CA TYR A 110 -9.95 -10.35 -18.50
C TYR A 110 -11.33 -10.66 -17.92
N LEU A 111 -11.41 -11.77 -17.20
CA LEU A 111 -12.58 -12.21 -16.45
C LEU A 111 -12.38 -11.90 -14.96
N VAL A 112 -13.47 -11.59 -14.27
CA VAL A 112 -13.44 -11.28 -12.82
C VAL A 112 -13.79 -12.53 -12.03
N CYS A 113 -12.96 -12.90 -11.07
CA CYS A 113 -13.25 -14.01 -10.16
C CYS A 113 -14.31 -13.62 -9.12
N ASN A 114 -15.04 -14.61 -8.60
CA ASN A 114 -15.99 -14.38 -7.52
C ASN A 114 -15.27 -13.91 -6.26
N LYS A 115 -15.78 -12.83 -5.66
CA LYS A 115 -15.24 -12.31 -4.41
C LYS A 115 -15.83 -13.06 -3.22
N ILE A 116 -14.97 -13.41 -2.26
CA ILE A 116 -15.38 -13.97 -0.97
C ILE A 116 -16.06 -12.90 -0.10
N SER A 117 -15.64 -11.64 -0.23
CA SER A 117 -16.16 -10.51 0.54
C SER A 117 -16.19 -9.23 -0.28
N TRP A 118 -17.12 -8.32 0.02
CA TRP A 118 -17.24 -7.01 -0.62
C TRP A 118 -15.99 -6.13 -0.44
N MET A 119 -15.26 -6.34 0.66
CA MET A 119 -14.03 -5.60 0.99
C MET A 119 -12.78 -6.23 0.37
N SER A 120 -12.90 -7.43 -0.21
CA SER A 120 -11.79 -8.12 -0.90
C SER A 120 -11.42 -7.36 -2.18
N PRO A 121 -10.12 -7.29 -2.54
CA PRO A 121 -9.73 -6.80 -3.84
C PRO A 121 -10.35 -7.63 -4.98
N THR A 122 -10.50 -7.03 -6.17
CA THR A 122 -10.92 -7.75 -7.38
C THR A 122 -9.73 -8.50 -7.96
N THR A 123 -9.93 -9.78 -8.27
CA THR A 123 -8.98 -10.58 -9.05
C THR A 123 -9.48 -10.66 -10.48
N TYR A 124 -8.62 -10.28 -11.41
CA TYR A 124 -8.84 -10.34 -12.86
C TYR A 124 -7.92 -11.40 -13.45
N VAL A 125 -8.46 -12.31 -14.25
CA VAL A 125 -7.71 -13.42 -14.86
C VAL A 125 -8.00 -13.54 -16.35
N LYS A 126 -7.03 -14.00 -17.15
CA LYS A 126 -7.29 -14.30 -18.58
C LYS A 126 -8.01 -15.62 -18.81
N ASP A 127 -7.74 -16.62 -17.97
CA ASP A 127 -8.43 -17.91 -18.00
C ASP A 127 -9.15 -18.10 -16.65
N ILE A 128 -10.44 -18.44 -16.70
CA ILE A 128 -11.27 -18.68 -15.51
C ILE A 128 -10.73 -19.82 -14.64
N LYS A 129 -9.92 -20.73 -15.21
CA LYS A 129 -9.25 -21.80 -14.46
C LYS A 129 -8.21 -21.29 -13.45
N LEU A 130 -7.78 -20.05 -13.59
CA LEU A 130 -6.87 -19.38 -12.65
C LEU A 130 -7.63 -18.78 -11.44
N CYS A 131 -8.96 -18.78 -11.45
CA CYS A 131 -9.73 -18.44 -10.25
C CYS A 131 -9.68 -19.62 -9.27
N GLU A 132 -9.06 -19.41 -8.12
CA GLU A 132 -9.08 -20.32 -6.97
C GLU A 132 -10.42 -20.32 -6.22
#